data_AF-A0AAU1GF26-F1
#
_entry.id   AF-A0AAU1GF26-F1
#
_cell.length_a   1.000
_cell.length_b   1.000
_cell.length_c   1.000
_cell.angle_alpha   90.00
_cell.angle_beta   90.00
_cell.angle_gamma   90.00
#
_symmetry.space_group_name_H-M   'P 1'
#
loop_
_entity.id
_entity.type
_entity.pdbx_description
1 polymer ?
#
loop_
_entity_poly.entity_id
_entity_poly.type
_entity_poly.pdbx_seq_one_letter_code
_entity_poly.pdbx_strand_id
1 'polypeptide(L)'
;MNHTAHINHDAVLRARVALLGSETLPVRQQVAAFRVLVQVSPLAYLPLLTEALYEYSRQEFAHQPGTALALRAESVAAARRMHALEPERAPLLLTALIHYAEQLSLMGRHDELAAVKAEITLLGKADPHAR
;
A
#
# COMPACT_ATOMS: atom_id res chain seq x y z
N MET A 1 -31.71 -9.83 10.05
CA MET A 1 -30.78 -9.52 11.16
C MET A 1 -29.57 -8.84 10.56
N ASN A 2 -29.34 -7.57 10.90
CA ASN A 2 -28.32 -6.71 10.28
C ASN A 2 -26.93 -7.10 10.76
N HIS A 3 -26.15 -7.75 9.90
CA HIS A 3 -24.75 -8.06 10.18
C HIS A 3 -23.89 -6.83 9.88
N THR A 4 -24.02 -5.76 10.68
CA THR A 4 -23.03 -4.70 10.69
C THR A 4 -21.71 -5.34 11.09
N ALA A 5 -20.76 -5.38 10.14
CA ALA A 5 -19.41 -5.85 10.34
C ALA A 5 -18.83 -5.20 11.60
N HIS A 6 -18.92 -5.92 12.71
CA HIS A 6 -18.39 -5.46 13.98
C HIS A 6 -16.89 -5.59 13.82
N ILE A 7 -16.23 -4.49 13.45
CA ILE A 7 -14.77 -4.40 13.45
C ILE A 7 -14.31 -5.04 14.76
N ASN A 8 -13.49 -6.07 14.67
CA ASN A 8 -13.08 -6.84 15.82
C ASN A 8 -12.22 -5.92 16.71
N HIS A 9 -12.87 -5.30 17.70
CA HIS A 9 -12.28 -4.30 18.58
C HIS A 9 -11.02 -4.82 19.28
N ASP A 10 -11.02 -6.12 19.60
CA ASP A 10 -9.89 -6.82 20.17
C ASP A 10 -8.73 -6.98 19.16
N ALA A 11 -9.01 -7.20 17.87
CA ALA A 11 -7.97 -7.15 16.84
C ALA A 11 -7.37 -5.74 16.69
N VAL A 12 -8.19 -4.69 16.79
CA VAL A 12 -7.71 -3.30 16.77
C VAL A 12 -6.82 -3.00 17.97
N LEU A 13 -7.22 -3.42 19.17
CA LEU A 13 -6.42 -3.27 20.38
C LEU A 13 -5.09 -4.01 20.26
N ARG A 14 -5.09 -5.27 19.82
CA ARG A 14 -3.85 -6.03 19.57
C ARG A 14 -2.94 -5.35 18.56
N ALA A 15 -3.48 -4.83 17.46
CA ALA A 15 -2.69 -4.13 16.45
C ALA A 15 -2.04 -2.86 17.03
N ARG A 16 -2.76 -2.07 17.83
CA ARG A 16 -2.20 -0.89 18.52
C ARG A 16 -1.14 -1.27 19.53
N VAL A 17 -1.41 -2.26 20.38
CA VAL A 17 -0.46 -2.73 21.40
C VAL A 17 0.82 -3.26 20.75
N ALA A 18 0.69 -4.02 19.66
CA ALA A 18 1.84 -4.51 18.91
C ALA A 18 2.72 -3.35 18.44
N LEU A 19 2.14 -2.30 17.84
CA LEU A 19 2.88 -1.12 17.37
C LEU A 19 3.50 -0.28 18.50
N LEU A 20 2.90 -0.26 19.69
CA LEU A 20 3.41 0.48 20.85
C LEU A 20 4.51 -0.28 21.62
N GLY A 21 4.46 -1.62 21.61
CA GLY A 21 5.28 -2.48 22.45
C GLY A 21 6.63 -2.89 21.87
N SER A 22 7.01 -2.43 20.68
CA SER A 22 8.23 -2.85 20.01
C SER A 22 8.97 -1.65 19.40
N GLU A 23 10.28 -1.58 19.65
CA GLU A 23 11.16 -0.57 19.06
C GLU A 23 11.25 -0.71 17.53
N THR A 24 11.09 -1.91 16.97
CA THR A 24 10.98 -2.18 15.53
C THR A 24 10.22 -3.49 15.26
N LEU A 25 8.95 -3.40 14.82
CA LEU A 25 8.20 -4.60 14.41
C LEU A 25 8.72 -5.14 13.06
N PRO A 26 8.78 -6.47 12.88
CA PRO A 26 8.99 -7.06 11.55
C PRO A 26 7.96 -6.53 10.55
N VAL A 27 8.39 -6.25 9.32
CA VAL A 27 7.54 -5.66 8.27
C VAL A 27 6.25 -6.45 8.02
N ARG A 28 6.30 -7.79 8.14
CA ARG A 28 5.12 -8.67 8.08
C ARG A 28 4.06 -8.32 9.13
N GLN A 29 4.49 -8.06 10.37
CA GLN A 29 3.60 -7.73 11.46
C GLN A 29 3.06 -6.30 11.33
N GLN A 30 3.87 -5.37 10.81
CA GLN A 30 3.41 -4.01 10.48
C GLN A 30 2.28 -4.05 9.45
N VAL A 31 2.46 -4.78 8.34
CA VAL A 31 1.41 -4.95 7.32
C VAL A 31 0.14 -5.55 7.93
N ALA A 32 0.26 -6.58 8.76
CA ALA A 32 -0.89 -7.19 9.43
C ALA A 32 -1.62 -6.19 10.35
N ALA A 33 -0.88 -5.44 11.17
CA ALA A 33 -1.44 -4.43 12.05
C ALA A 33 -2.11 -3.30 11.27
N PHE A 34 -1.43 -2.75 10.27
CA PHE A 34 -1.97 -1.66 9.46
C PHE A 34 -3.24 -2.07 8.73
N ARG A 35 -3.30 -3.26 8.11
CA ARG A 35 -4.53 -3.79 7.46
C ARG A 35 -5.75 -3.77 8.38
N VAL A 36 -5.57 -4.07 9.66
CA VAL A 36 -6.64 -3.98 10.68
C VAL A 36 -6.96 -2.52 11.00
N LEU A 37 -5.94 -1.71 11.21
CA LEU A 37 -6.10 -0.32 11.66
C LEU A 37 -6.70 0.59 10.57
N VAL A 38 -6.51 0.30 9.29
CA VAL A 38 -7.18 1.05 8.21
C VAL A 38 -8.70 0.96 8.30
N GLN A 39 -9.25 -0.11 8.90
CA GLN A 39 -10.70 -0.28 9.03
C GLN A 39 -11.31 0.76 10.00
N VAL A 40 -10.52 1.27 10.95
CA VAL A 40 -10.99 2.23 11.97
C VAL A 40 -10.46 3.64 11.77
N SER A 41 -9.29 3.79 11.14
CA SER A 41 -8.69 5.10 10.86
C SER A 41 -7.93 5.08 9.54
N PRO A 42 -8.63 5.11 8.39
CA PRO A 42 -7.99 5.09 7.08
C PRO A 42 -6.96 6.22 6.90
N LEU A 43 -7.32 7.43 7.31
CA LEU A 43 -6.47 8.63 7.20
C LEU A 43 -5.10 8.45 7.87
N ALA A 44 -5.04 7.76 9.02
CA ALA A 44 -3.79 7.59 9.74
C ALA A 44 -2.93 6.42 9.23
N TYR A 45 -3.55 5.40 8.62
CA TYR A 45 -2.89 4.12 8.38
C TYR A 45 -2.80 3.71 6.90
N LEU A 46 -3.49 4.38 5.98
CA LEU A 46 -3.31 4.17 4.54
C LEU A 46 -1.90 4.54 4.05
N PRO A 47 -1.31 5.68 4.45
CA PRO A 47 0.08 6.00 4.07
C PRO A 47 1.04 4.92 4.53
N LEU A 48 0.97 4.56 5.82
CA LEU A 48 1.83 3.56 6.44
C LEU A 48 1.66 2.16 5.83
N LEU A 49 0.42 1.77 5.51
CA LEU A 49 0.16 0.50 4.83
C LEU A 49 0.77 0.48 3.42
N THR A 50 0.67 1.58 2.68
CA THR A 50 1.20 1.70 1.31
C THR A 50 2.70 1.41 1.30
N GLU A 51 3.45 2.04 2.20
CA GLU A 51 4.91 1.84 2.33
C GLU A 51 5.25 0.44 2.83
N ALA A 52 4.59 -0.01 3.91
CA ALA A 52 4.87 -1.30 4.51
C ALA A 52 4.63 -2.47 3.54
N LEU A 53 3.63 -2.38 2.66
CA LEU A 53 3.36 -3.40 1.63
C LEU A 53 4.48 -3.49 0.59
N TYR A 54 5.04 -2.35 0.16
CA TYR A 54 6.18 -2.35 -0.74
C TYR A 54 7.40 -2.96 -0.05
N GLU A 55 7.72 -2.52 1.17
CA GLU A 55 8.84 -3.06 1.95
C GLU A 55 8.70 -4.56 2.17
N TYR A 56 7.49 -5.02 2.51
CA TYR A 56 7.20 -6.43 2.69
C TYR A 56 7.42 -7.23 1.40
N SER A 57 6.96 -6.70 0.25
CA SER A 57 7.18 -7.32 -1.05
C SER A 57 8.67 -7.47 -1.38
N ARG A 58 9.46 -6.45 -1.07
CA ARG A 58 10.88 -6.38 -1.39
C ARG A 58 11.72 -7.27 -0.47
N GLN A 59 11.48 -7.22 0.83
CA GLN A 59 12.30 -7.93 1.81
C GLN A 59 12.00 -9.44 1.82
N GLU A 60 10.73 -9.82 1.75
CA GLU A 60 10.31 -11.20 2.06
C GLU A 60 9.94 -11.99 0.80
N PHE A 61 9.61 -11.32 -0.31
CA PHE A 61 9.07 -11.97 -1.51
C PHE A 61 9.78 -11.57 -2.81
N ALA A 62 10.99 -11.02 -2.76
CA ALA A 62 11.76 -10.72 -3.97
C ALA A 62 11.98 -11.95 -4.87
N HIS A 63 12.07 -13.15 -4.27
CA HIS A 63 12.23 -14.43 -4.97
C HIS A 63 10.89 -15.04 -5.45
N GLN A 64 9.75 -14.43 -5.13
CA GLN A 64 8.40 -14.88 -5.50
C GLN A 64 7.67 -13.77 -6.26
N PRO A 65 7.88 -13.64 -7.58
CA PRO A 65 7.41 -12.48 -8.35
C PRO A 65 5.89 -12.30 -8.29
N GLY A 66 5.11 -13.38 -8.31
CA GLY A 66 3.65 -13.33 -8.18
C GLY A 66 3.17 -12.76 -6.84
N THR A 67 3.76 -13.21 -5.73
CA THR A 67 3.42 -12.71 -4.38
C THR A 67 3.85 -11.25 -4.21
N ALA A 68 5.07 -10.91 -4.66
CA ALA A 68 5.54 -9.54 -4.63
C ALA A 68 4.68 -8.62 -5.51
N LEU A 69 4.21 -9.07 -6.67
CA LEU A 69 3.29 -8.32 -7.51
C LEU A 69 1.95 -8.06 -6.81
N ALA A 70 1.38 -9.08 -6.15
CA ALA A 70 0.13 -8.94 -5.41
C ALA A 70 0.24 -7.91 -4.27
N LEU A 71 1.35 -7.92 -3.52
CA LEU A 71 1.62 -6.94 -2.46
C LEU A 71 1.80 -5.52 -3.00
N ARG A 72 2.50 -5.36 -4.12
CA ARG A 72 2.64 -4.06 -4.79
C ARG A 72 1.30 -3.56 -5.36
N ALA A 73 0.45 -4.44 -5.87
CA ALA A 73 -0.91 -4.09 -6.28
C ALA A 73 -1.75 -3.61 -5.09
N GLU A 74 -1.63 -4.27 -3.94
CA GLU A 74 -2.29 -3.82 -2.71
C GLU A 74 -1.76 -2.47 -2.23
N SER A 75 -0.46 -2.21 -2.35
CA SER A 75 0.15 -0.91 -2.05
C SER A 75 -0.47 0.20 -2.92
N VAL A 76 -0.58 -0.02 -4.24
CA VAL A 76 -1.27 0.90 -5.15
C VAL A 76 -2.74 1.10 -4.73
N ALA A 77 -3.44 0.03 -4.37
CA ALA A 77 -4.83 0.13 -3.93
C ALA A 77 -4.98 0.92 -2.62
N ALA A 78 -4.04 0.79 -1.68
CA ALA A 78 -4.00 1.58 -0.45
C ALA A 78 -3.79 3.06 -0.77
N ALA A 79 -2.80 3.40 -1.60
CA ALA A 79 -2.56 4.77 -2.01
C ALA A 79 -3.78 5.41 -2.72
N ARG A 80 -4.47 4.66 -3.59
CA ARG A 80 -5.69 5.12 -4.27
C ARG A 80 -6.86 5.38 -3.31
N ARG A 81 -6.89 4.72 -2.14
CA ARG A 81 -7.93 4.90 -1.12
C ARG A 81 -7.69 6.10 -0.21
N MET A 82 -6.49 6.69 -0.21
CA MET A 82 -6.18 7.87 0.60
C MET A 82 -7.10 9.03 0.21
N HIS A 83 -7.36 9.96 1.12
CA HIS A 83 -8.18 11.11 0.81
C HIS A 83 -7.48 12.05 -0.20
N ALA A 84 -8.26 12.70 -1.07
CA ALA A 84 -7.72 13.50 -2.17
C ALA A 84 -6.93 14.74 -1.70
N LEU A 85 -7.21 15.24 -0.49
CA LEU A 85 -6.53 16.39 0.11
C LEU A 85 -5.28 16.01 0.92
N GLU A 86 -4.97 14.72 1.04
CA GLU A 86 -3.73 14.29 1.71
C GLU A 86 -2.53 14.64 0.82
N PRO A 87 -1.57 15.43 1.31
CA PRO A 87 -0.41 15.84 0.51
C PRO A 87 0.46 14.65 0.10
N GLU A 88 0.52 13.59 0.93
CA GLU A 88 1.25 12.38 0.60
C GLU A 88 0.58 11.48 -0.46
N ARG A 89 -0.71 11.68 -0.79
CA ARG A 89 -1.45 10.77 -1.70
C ARG A 89 -0.79 10.67 -3.07
N ALA A 90 -0.51 11.79 -3.71
CA ALA A 90 0.07 11.81 -5.05
C ALA A 90 1.47 11.18 -5.10
N PRO A 91 2.45 11.60 -4.26
CA PRO A 91 3.79 11.01 -4.28
C PRO A 91 3.80 9.53 -3.88
N LEU A 92 2.98 9.11 -2.91
CA LEU A 92 2.88 7.69 -2.54
C LEU A 92 2.25 6.85 -3.66
N LEU A 93 1.19 7.34 -4.31
CA LEU A 93 0.58 6.64 -5.44
C LEU A 93 1.56 6.51 -6.61
N LEU A 94 2.28 7.57 -6.95
CA LEU A 94 3.30 7.56 -8.00
C LEU A 94 4.38 6.50 -7.71
N THR A 95 4.90 6.50 -6.49
CA THR A 95 5.94 5.56 -6.04
C THR A 95 5.43 4.11 -6.10
N ALA A 96 4.23 3.85 -5.58
CA ALA A 96 3.62 2.51 -5.63
C ALA A 96 3.41 2.03 -7.07
N LEU A 97 2.95 2.90 -7.98
CA LEU A 97 2.76 2.58 -9.40
C LEU A 97 4.08 2.27 -10.11
N ILE A 98 5.16 3.01 -9.80
CA ILE A 98 6.50 2.74 -10.35
C ILE A 98 6.96 1.33 -9.95
N HIS A 99 6.88 0.99 -8.67
CA HIS A 99 7.27 -0.35 -8.20
C HIS A 99 6.38 -1.45 -8.77
N TYR A 100 5.08 -1.19 -8.93
CA TYR A 100 4.18 -2.14 -9.58
C TYR A 100 4.54 -2.35 -11.06
N ALA A 101 4.84 -1.26 -11.79
CA ALA A 101 5.29 -1.29 -13.18
C ALA A 101 6.62 -2.04 -13.35
N GLU A 102 7.59 -1.81 -12.47
CA GLU A 102 8.86 -2.55 -12.46
C GLU A 102 8.62 -4.06 -12.38
N GLN A 103 7.73 -4.49 -11.48
CA GLN A 103 7.42 -5.90 -11.31
C GLN A 103 6.68 -6.49 -12.52
N LEU A 104 5.71 -5.76 -13.08
CA LEU A 104 5.02 -6.17 -14.31
C LEU A 104 5.99 -6.33 -15.48
N SER A 105 6.98 -5.43 -15.58
CA SER A 105 8.02 -5.49 -16.59
C SER A 105 8.90 -6.73 -16.44
N LEU A 106 9.33 -7.04 -15.21
CA LEU A 106 10.11 -8.24 -14.91
C LEU A 106 9.34 -9.53 -15.24
N MET A 107 8.02 -9.49 -15.13
CA MET A 107 7.13 -10.62 -15.44
C MET A 107 6.65 -10.65 -16.90
N GLY A 108 7.06 -9.71 -17.77
CA GLY A 108 6.63 -9.65 -19.17
C GLY A 108 5.14 -9.32 -19.38
N ARG A 109 4.47 -8.73 -18.39
CA ARG A 109 3.03 -8.40 -18.45
C ARG A 109 2.80 -7.04 -19.13
N HIS A 110 3.07 -6.99 -20.44
CA HIS A 110 3.15 -5.74 -21.20
C HIS A 110 1.84 -4.95 -21.27
N ASP A 111 0.68 -5.61 -21.38
CA ASP A 111 -0.62 -4.93 -21.48
C ASP A 111 -0.95 -4.16 -20.19
N GLU A 112 -0.75 -4.79 -19.04
CA GLU A 112 -0.93 -4.14 -17.73
C GLU A 112 0.12 -3.06 -17.49
N LEU A 113 1.36 -3.31 -17.92
CA LEU A 113 2.42 -2.32 -17.81
C LEU A 113 2.08 -1.04 -18.60
N ALA A 114 1.48 -1.17 -19.79
CA ALA A 114 1.07 -0.04 -20.60
C ALA A 114 0.00 0.80 -19.88
N ALA A 115 -1.00 0.15 -19.28
CA ALA A 115 -2.03 0.83 -18.49
C ALA A 115 -1.45 1.61 -17.31
N VAL A 116 -0.53 0.99 -16.55
CA VAL A 116 0.12 1.63 -15.39
C VAL A 116 1.00 2.81 -15.82
N LYS A 117 1.74 2.70 -16.92
CA LYS A 117 2.56 3.80 -17.45
C LYS A 117 1.72 5.00 -17.89
N ALA A 118 0.54 4.76 -18.45
CA ALA A 118 -0.40 5.82 -18.81
C ALA A 118 -0.88 6.57 -17.55
N GLU A 119 -1.22 5.85 -16.48
CA GLU A 119 -1.61 6.44 -15.19
C GLU A 119 -0.46 7.27 -14.57
N ILE A 120 0.76 6.74 -14.54
CA ILE A 120 1.96 7.47 -14.08
C ILE A 120 2.12 8.78 -14.85
N THR A 121 1.96 8.75 -16.17
CA THR A 121 2.08 9.94 -17.03
C THR A 121 0.99 10.97 -16.73
N LEU A 122 -0.23 10.53 -16.47
CA LEU A 122 -1.34 11.43 -16.08
C LEU A 122 -1.07 12.07 -14.72
N LEU A 123 -0.59 11.28 -13.75
CA LEU A 123 -0.27 11.76 -12.41
C LEU A 123 0.89 12.79 -12.44
N GLY A 124 1.94 12.52 -13.21
CA GLY A 124 3.06 13.46 -13.37
C GLY A 124 2.71 14.74 -14.14
N LYS A 125 1.63 14.75 -14.94
CA LYS A 125 1.11 15.98 -15.58
C LYS A 125 0.24 16.80 -14.64
N ALA A 126 -0.35 16.17 -13.63
CA ALA A 126 -1.20 16.83 -12.64
C ALA A 126 -0.38 17.55 -11.54
N ASP A 127 0.93 17.28 -11.43
CA ASP A 127 1.85 17.95 -10.51
C ASP A 127 2.86 18.83 -11.28
N PRO A 128 2.56 20.11 -11.53
CA PRO A 128 3.45 21.02 -12.26
C PRO A 128 4.72 21.43 -11.48
N HIS A 129 4.88 20.98 -10.23
CA HIS A 129 6.00 21.37 -9.36
C HIS A 129 7.06 20.28 -9.14
N ALA A 130 6.93 19.10 -9.77
CA ALA A 130 7.84 17.96 -9.60
C ALA A 130 9.06 17.95 -10.55
N ARG A 131 9.48 19.12 -11.09
CA ARG A 131 10.67 19.24 -11.95
C ARG A 131 11.83 19.94 -11.27
#